data_AF-A0A256HBN0-F1
#
_entry.id   AF-A0A256HBN0-F1
#
_cell.length_a   1.000
_cell.length_b   1.000
_cell.length_c   1.000
_cell.angle_alpha   90.00
_cell.angle_beta   90.00
_cell.angle_gamma   90.00
#
_symmetry.space_group_name_H-M   'P 1'
#
loop_
_entity.id
_entity.type
_entity.pdbx_description
1 polymer ?
#
loop_
_entity_poly.entity_id
_entity_poly.type
_entity_poly.pdbx_seq_one_letter_code
_entity_poly.pdbx_strand_id
1 'polypeptide(L)' 'MFPAPFRLFFVAVPLLVAVGALAMAAFPRRMTSWQAHGPDGTTRIEPSETRILLMRIMGVVVAGLALLMVVANFAFIP' A
#
# COMPACT_ATOMS: atom_id res chain seq x y z
N MET A 1 26.65 -12.39 -6.79
CA MET A 1 26.42 -11.08 -7.41
C MET A 1 25.35 -11.26 -8.47
N PHE A 2 24.09 -10.93 -8.16
CA PHE A 2 23.04 -11.00 -9.17
C PHE A 2 23.28 -9.96 -10.28
N PRO A 3 22.93 -10.26 -11.54
CA PRO A 3 23.05 -9.28 -12.63
C PRO A 3 22.30 -8.00 -12.28
N ALA A 4 22.88 -6.84 -12.62
CA ALA A 4 22.34 -5.50 -12.34
C ALA A 4 20.81 -5.34 -12.58
N PRO A 5 20.21 -5.83 -13.67
CA PRO A 5 18.76 -5.74 -13.87
C PRO A 5 17.94 -6.48 -12.80
N PHE A 6 18.45 -7.59 -12.28
CA PHE A 6 17.79 -8.36 -11.23
C PHE A 6 17.78 -7.57 -9.92
N ARG A 7 18.91 -6.96 -9.52
CA ARG A 7 18.95 -6.08 -8.33
C ARG A 7 17.99 -4.90 -8.45
N LEU A 8 17.86 -4.33 -9.64
CA LEU A 8 16.94 -3.22 -9.90
C LEU A 8 15.49 -3.61 -9.62
N PHE A 9 15.09 -4.83 -9.98
CA PHE A 9 13.74 -5.34 -9.72
C PHE A 9 13.44 -5.42 -8.21
N PHE A 10 14.36 -5.94 -7.40
CA PHE A 10 14.21 -6.06 -5.94
C PHE A 10 14.24 -4.72 -5.20
N VAL A 11 14.66 -3.63 -5.85
CA VAL A 11 14.57 -2.27 -5.30
C VAL A 11 13.34 -1.54 -5.83
N ALA A 12 13.09 -1.62 -7.14
CA ALA A 12 12.00 -0.90 -7.80
C ALA A 12 10.62 -1.39 -7.34
N VAL A 13 10.43 -2.72 -7.20
CA VAL A 13 9.13 -3.28 -6.81
C VAL A 13 8.74 -2.86 -5.39
N PRO A 14 9.56 -3.03 -4.35
CA PRO A 14 9.19 -2.57 -3.01
C PRO A 14 9.01 -1.06 -2.91
N LEU A 15 9.76 -0.26 -3.68
CA LEU A 15 9.53 1.18 -3.74
C LEU A 15 8.17 1.54 -4.35
N LEU A 16 7.78 0.87 -5.44
CA LEU A 16 6.45 1.00 -6.03
C LEU A 16 5.35 0.63 -5.04
N VAL A 17 5.53 -0.48 -4.31
CA VAL A 17 4.62 -0.92 -3.26
C VAL A 17 4.54 0.11 -2.13
N ALA A 18 5.68 0.65 -1.68
CA ALA A 18 5.72 1.66 -0.62
C ALA A 18 4.95 2.93 -1.04
N VAL A 19 5.20 3.44 -2.25
CA VAL A 19 4.50 4.61 -2.79
C VAL A 19 2.99 4.34 -2.91
N GLY A 20 2.60 3.19 -3.45
CA GLY A 20 1.20 2.81 -3.58
C GLY A 20 0.49 2.68 -2.22
N ALA A 21 1.14 2.04 -1.25
CA ALA A 21 0.60 1.84 0.09
C ALA A 21 0.48 3.17 0.86
N LEU A 22 1.46 4.07 0.72
CA LEU A 22 1.39 5.43 1.27
C LEU A 22 0.27 6.26 0.63
N ALA A 23 0.08 6.15 -0.69
CA ALA A 23 -1.02 6.82 -1.39
C ALA A 23 -2.39 6.31 -0.90
N MET A 24 -2.53 4.99 -0.70
CA MET A 24 -3.74 4.40 -0.12
C MET A 24 -3.96 4.85 1.33
N ALA A 25 -2.91 4.92 2.14
CA ALA A 25 -2.99 5.41 3.51
C ALA A 25 -3.39 6.90 3.58
N ALA A 26 -2.90 7.72 2.65
CA ALA A 26 -3.25 9.15 2.60
C ALA A 26 -4.72 9.36 2.19
N PHE A 27 -5.21 8.60 1.20
CA PHE A 27 -6.52 8.83 0.57
C PHE A 27 -7.51 7.64 0.62
N PRO A 28 -7.78 7.03 1.79
CA PRO A 28 -8.66 5.85 1.90
C PRO A 28 -10.12 6.14 1.53
N ARG A 29 -10.58 7.38 1.77
CA ARG A 29 -11.96 7.81 1.52
C ARG A 29 -12.31 7.89 0.03
N ARG A 30 -11.35 8.26 -0.83
CA ARG A 30 -11.59 8.35 -2.29
C ARG A 30 -11.77 6.96 -2.91
N MET A 31 -10.99 5.97 -2.47
CA MET A 31 -11.09 4.59 -2.97
C MET A 31 -12.35 3.85 -2.49
N THR A 32 -12.83 4.13 -1.27
CA THR A 32 -14.00 3.45 -0.71
C THR A 32 -15.34 4.05 -1.16
N SER A 33 -15.35 5.28 -1.68
CA SER A 33 -16.57 5.94 -2.20
C SER A 33 -17.24 5.18 -3.36
N TRP A 34 -16.44 4.48 -4.18
CA TRP A 34 -16.93 3.63 -5.27
C TRP A 34 -17.57 2.32 -4.77
N GLN A 35 -17.19 1.83 -3.57
CA GLN A 35 -17.78 0.64 -2.95
C GLN A 35 -19.06 0.93 -2.15
N ALA A 36 -19.33 2.21 -1.86
CA ALA A 36 -20.49 2.62 -1.06
C ALA A 36 -21.79 2.72 -1.88
N HIS A 37 -21.75 2.45 -3.19
CA HIS A 37 -22.95 2.28 -4.02
C HIS A 37 -23.43 0.83 -3.93
N GLY A 38 -24.51 0.59 -3.19
CA GLY A 38 -25.22 -0.68 -3.25
C GLY A 38 -25.82 -0.93 -4.66
N PRO A 39 -26.01 -2.19 -5.07
CA PRO A 39 -26.55 -2.56 -6.38
C PRO A 39 -27.93 -1.92 -6.68
N ASP A 40 -28.69 -1.56 -5.65
CA ASP A 40 -30.00 -0.92 -5.77
C ASP A 40 -29.97 0.62 -5.66
N GLY A 41 -28.80 1.24 -5.52
CA GLY A 41 -28.64 2.71 -5.47
C GLY A 41 -29.25 3.43 -4.25
N THR A 42 -29.95 2.70 -3.37
CA THR A 42 -30.72 3.27 -2.24
C THR A 42 -29.97 3.26 -0.91
N THR A 43 -28.90 2.45 -0.78
CA THR A 43 -28.13 2.31 0.47
C THR A 43 -26.72 2.83 0.30
N ARG A 44 -26.43 3.97 0.95
CA ARG A 44 -25.09 4.52 1.11
C ARG A 44 -24.48 3.90 2.36
N ILE A 45 -23.69 2.84 2.21
CA ILE A 45 -22.94 2.27 3.34
C ILE A 45 -21.77 3.21 3.60
N GLU A 46 -21.95 4.15 4.51
CA GLU A 46 -20.90 5.07 4.90
C GLU A 46 -19.82 4.26 5.65
N PRO A 47 -18.59 4.17 5.13
CA PRO A 47 -17.56 3.37 5.76
C PRO A 47 -17.24 3.94 7.16
N SER A 48 -17.30 3.09 8.19
CA SER A 48 -17.08 3.51 9.58
C SER A 48 -15.70 4.16 9.76
N GLU A 49 -15.60 5.13 10.66
CA GLU A 49 -14.34 5.83 10.94
C GLU A 49 -13.23 4.87 11.37
N THR A 50 -13.59 3.84 12.15
CA THR A 50 -12.68 2.75 12.55
C THR A 50 -12.14 1.99 11.34
N ARG A 51 -12.98 1.70 10.33
CA ARG A 51 -12.54 1.02 9.09
C ARG A 51 -11.58 1.88 8.29
N ILE A 52 -11.84 3.19 8.20
CA ILE A 52 -10.96 4.15 7.53
C ILE A 52 -9.62 4.23 8.26
N LEU A 53 -9.63 4.34 9.60
CA LEU A 53 -8.42 4.37 10.42
C LEU A 53 -7.58 3.11 10.23
N LEU A 54 -8.22 1.92 10.27
CA LEU A 54 -7.55 0.65 10.05
C LEU A 54 -6.91 0.57 8.66
N MET A 55 -7.59 1.02 7.60
CA MET A 55 -7.01 1.07 6.25
C MET A 55 -5.75 1.94 6.19
N ARG A 56 -5.75 3.09 6.89
CA ARG A 56 -4.57 3.95 6.97
C ARG A 56 -3.42 3.26 7.68
N ILE A 57 -3.68 2.68 8.85
CA ILE A 57 -2.67 1.96 9.64
C ILE A 57 -2.08 0.83 8.81
N MET A 58 -2.91 0.03 8.15
CA MET A 58 -2.44 -1.07 7.30
C MET A 58 -1.60 -0.57 6.13
N GLY A 59 -1.99 0.51 5.47
CA GLY A 59 -1.18 1.11 4.40
C GLY A 59 0.19 1.59 4.89
N VAL A 60 0.26 2.20 6.08
CA VAL A 60 1.53 2.61 6.71
C VAL A 60 2.39 1.40 7.07
N VAL A 61 1.80 0.35 7.66
CA VAL A 61 2.50 -0.89 8.01
C VAL A 61 3.10 -1.54 6.75
N VAL A 62 2.31 -1.65 5.68
CA VAL A 62 2.78 -2.21 4.41
C VAL A 62 3.90 -1.37 3.80
N ALA A 63 3.79 -0.04 3.83
CA ALA A 63 4.86 0.84 3.37
C ALA A 63 6.16 0.64 4.19
N GLY A 64 6.05 0.52 5.52
CA GLY A 64 7.19 0.25 6.39
C GLY A 64 7.88 -1.08 6.08
N LEU A 65 7.10 -2.15 5.88
CA LEU A 65 7.64 -3.46 5.50
C LEU A 65 8.32 -3.44 4.13
N ALA A 66 7.72 -2.75 3.16
CA ALA A 66 8.30 -2.61 1.83
C ALA A 66 9.64 -1.85 1.87
N LEU A 67 9.75 -0.78 2.66
CA LEU A 67 11.02 -0.08 2.87
C LEU A 67 12.05 -0.96 3.60
N LEU A 68 11.62 -1.75 4.59
CA LEU A 68 12.48 -2.69 5.29
C LEU A 68 13.05 -3.74 4.33
N MET A 69 12.26 -4.23 3.36
CA MET A 69 12.76 -5.12 2.31
C MET A 69 13.84 -4.48 1.44
N VAL A 70 13.71 -3.19 1.11
CA VAL A 70 14.77 -2.46 0.35
C VAL A 70 16.07 -2.41 1.16
N VAL A 71 15.98 -2.06 2.44
CA VAL A 71 17.14 -2.01 3.34
C VAL A 71 17.77 -3.40 3.48
N ALA A 72 16.95 -4.44 3.69
CA ALA A 72 17.42 -5.81 3.78
C ALA A 72 18.10 -6.28 2.48
N ASN A 73 17.60 -5.88 1.31
CA ASN A 73 18.25 -6.17 0.03
C ASN A 73 19.65 -5.55 -0.05
N PHE A 74 19.84 -4.31 0.39
CA PHE A 74 21.17 -3.69 0.45
C PHE A 74 22.09 -4.31 1.51
N ALA A 75 21.53 -4.78 2.63
CA ALA A 75 22.31 -5.33 3.74
C ALA A 75 22.76 -6.80 3.52
N PHE A 76 21.91 -7.62 2.88
CA PHE A 76 22.12 -9.08 2.78
C PHE A 76 22.42 -9.57 1.36
N ILE A 77 22.13 -8.79 0.31
CA ILE A 77 22.36 -9.19 -1.09
C ILE A 77 23.53 -8.37 -1.68
N PRO A 78 24.76 -8.94 -1.78
CA PRO A 78 25.98 -8.27 -2.25
C PRO A 78 26.11 -8.12 -3.77
#